data_AF-A0A966GGG2-F1
#
_entry.id   AF-A0A966GGG2-F1
#
_cell.length_a   1.000
_cell.length_b   1.000
_cell.length_c   1.000
_cell.angle_alpha   90.00
_cell.angle_beta   90.00
_cell.angle_gamma   90.00
#
_symmetry.space_group_name_H-M   'P 1'
#
loop_
_entity.id
_entity.type
_entity.pdbx_description
1 polymer ?
#
loop_
_entity_poly.entity_id
_entity_poly.type
_entity_poly.pdbx_seq_one_letter_code
_entity_poly.pdbx_strand_id
1 'polypeptide(L)'
;MFLDPPATGQAVTLRPMAKAETCIGLVANSFALDPRDTARATVRMRQAAALAQDAPAYALSYPRDYACLPDVAAAILDIMAQVGA
;
A
#
# COMPACT_ATOMS: atom_id res chain seq x y z
N MET A 1 -0.73 -2.99 -0.83
CA MET A 1 -0.18 -2.80 0.53
C MET A 1 0.87 -1.70 0.47
N PHE A 2 0.92 -0.84 1.47
CA PHE A 2 1.84 0.30 1.57
C PHE A 2 2.68 0.19 2.83
N LEU A 3 3.87 0.75 2.82
CA LEU A 3 4.81 0.63 3.92
C LEU A 3 4.80 1.91 4.76
N ASP A 4 4.34 1.81 6.01
CA ASP A 4 4.51 2.90 6.98
C ASP A 4 5.99 3.02 7.38
N PRO A 5 6.45 4.18 7.87
CA PRO A 5 7.78 4.35 8.42
C PRO A 5 8.11 3.25 9.45
N PRO A 6 9.39 2.85 9.56
CA PRO A 6 9.80 1.83 10.53
C PRO A 6 9.37 2.23 11.93
N ALA A 7 8.59 1.37 12.59
CA ALA A 7 8.22 1.56 13.98
C ALA A 7 9.30 0.95 14.88
N THR A 8 9.99 1.77 15.66
CA THR A 8 10.98 1.30 16.64
C THR A 8 10.30 0.48 17.73
N GLY A 9 10.62 -0.82 17.80
CA GLY A 9 10.17 -1.73 18.87
C GLY A 9 8.71 -2.17 18.81
N GLN A 10 7.99 -1.88 17.71
CA GLN A 10 6.56 -2.16 17.60
C GLN A 10 6.29 -3.45 16.81
N ALA A 11 5.26 -4.19 17.21
CA ALA A 11 4.81 -5.41 16.53
C ALA A 11 4.37 -5.14 15.09
N VAL A 12 4.37 -6.19 14.25
CA VAL A 12 3.82 -6.13 12.89
C VAL A 12 2.35 -5.73 12.97
N THR A 13 1.98 -4.65 12.27
CA THR A 13 0.59 -4.17 12.22
C THR A 13 0.17 -3.84 10.80
N LEU A 14 -1.10 -4.13 10.51
CA LEU A 14 -1.74 -3.85 9.24
C LEU A 14 -2.98 -3.00 9.52
N ARG A 15 -3.03 -1.81 8.93
CA ARG A 15 -4.12 -0.84 9.09
C ARG A 15 -4.87 -0.67 7.77
N PRO A 16 -6.20 -0.83 7.72
CA PRO A 16 -6.98 -0.49 6.53
C PRO A 16 -6.79 0.97 6.13
N MET A 17 -6.66 1.22 4.83
CA MET A 17 -6.50 2.56 4.27
C MET A 17 -7.81 3.07 3.67
N ALA A 18 -8.07 4.36 3.86
CA ALA A 18 -9.19 5.01 3.19
C ALA A 18 -8.92 5.13 1.68
N LYS A 19 -9.97 5.15 0.85
CA LYS A 19 -9.84 5.26 -0.62
C LYS A 19 -8.95 6.44 -1.06
N ALA A 20 -9.07 7.58 -0.41
CA ALA A 20 -8.24 8.75 -0.70
C ALA A 20 -6.75 8.50 -0.35
N GLU A 21 -6.48 7.88 0.80
CA GLU A 21 -5.13 7.50 1.24
C GLU A 21 -4.51 6.48 0.25
N THR A 22 -5.29 5.50 -0.18
CA THR A 22 -4.89 4.52 -1.19
C THR A 22 -4.56 5.17 -2.53
N CYS A 23 -5.40 6.09 -3.01
CA CYS A 23 -5.17 6.80 -4.27
C CYS A 23 -3.86 7.61 -4.22
N ILE A 24 -3.65 8.37 -3.15
CA ILE A 24 -2.40 9.12 -2.93
C ILE A 24 -1.22 8.16 -2.85
N GLY A 25 -1.34 7.05 -2.12
CA GLY A 25 -0.32 6.02 -2.02
C GLY A 25 0.08 5.47 -3.39
N LEU A 26 -0.90 5.12 -4.24
CA LEU A 26 -0.65 4.60 -5.59
C LEU A 26 0.09 5.61 -6.45
N VAL A 27 -0.30 6.88 -6.40
CA VAL A 27 0.36 7.96 -7.15
C VAL A 27 1.79 8.19 -6.65
N ALA A 28 1.98 8.25 -5.33
CA ALA A 28 3.30 8.46 -4.72
C ALA A 28 4.28 7.30 -5.00
N ASN A 29 3.75 6.08 -5.14
CA ASN A 29 4.53 4.90 -5.53
C ASN A 29 4.57 4.69 -7.06
N SER A 30 4.11 5.67 -7.84
CA SER A 30 4.21 5.65 -9.30
C SER A 30 5.33 6.55 -9.80
N PHE A 31 6.23 6.00 -10.62
CA PHE A 31 7.30 6.78 -11.24
C PHE A 31 6.85 7.39 -12.57
N ALA A 32 7.16 8.68 -12.81
CA ALA A 32 6.95 9.35 -14.08
C ALA A 32 8.25 9.43 -14.87
N LEU A 33 8.33 8.77 -16.04
CA LEU A 33 9.52 8.88 -16.88
C LEU A 33 9.66 10.28 -17.51
N ASP A 34 8.55 10.86 -17.99
CA ASP A 34 8.47 12.26 -18.38
C ASP A 34 7.42 12.98 -17.52
N PRO A 35 7.82 13.90 -16.63
CA PRO A 35 6.88 14.64 -15.79
C PRO A 35 6.09 15.70 -16.58
N ARG A 36 6.50 16.05 -17.79
CA ARG A 36 5.80 17.02 -18.65
C ARG A 36 4.70 16.40 -19.49
N ASP A 37 4.65 15.06 -19.57
CA ASP A 37 3.61 14.33 -20.27
C ASP A 37 2.32 14.30 -19.43
N THR A 38 1.52 15.35 -19.59
CA THR A 38 0.25 15.56 -18.88
C THR A 38 -0.83 14.55 -19.27
N ALA A 39 -0.76 14.00 -20.49
CA ALA A 39 -1.67 12.96 -20.94
C ALA A 39 -1.44 11.66 -20.16
N ARG A 40 -0.18 11.23 -20.03
CA ARG A 40 0.17 10.06 -19.20
C ARG A 40 -0.03 10.31 -17.72
N ALA A 41 0.11 11.55 -17.23
CA ALA A 41 -0.26 11.89 -15.86
C ALA A 41 -1.76 11.68 -15.60
N THR A 42 -2.62 12.12 -16.53
CA THR A 42 -4.07 11.95 -16.44
C THR A 42 -4.48 10.47 -16.44
N VAL A 43 -3.89 9.66 -17.32
CA VAL A 43 -4.16 8.21 -17.36
C VAL A 43 -3.78 7.55 -16.03
N ARG A 44 -2.60 7.85 -15.49
CA ARG A 44 -2.15 7.30 -14.20
C ARG A 44 -3.07 7.69 -13.06
N MET A 45 -3.52 8.94 -13.01
CA MET A 45 -4.44 9.39 -11.97
C MET A 45 -5.79 8.68 -12.03
N ARG A 46 -6.33 8.45 -13.24
CA ARG A 46 -7.55 7.66 -13.43
C ARG A 46 -7.38 6.21 -13.00
N GLN A 47 -6.26 5.59 -13.35
CA GLN A 47 -5.95 4.22 -12.94
C GLN A 47 -5.79 4.08 -11.43
N ALA A 48 -5.10 5.03 -10.79
CA ALA A 48 -4.95 5.06 -9.33
C ALA A 48 -6.31 5.22 -8.63
N ALA A 49 -7.16 6.11 -9.15
CA ALA A 49 -8.50 6.31 -8.61
C ALA A 49 -9.39 5.06 -8.76
N ALA A 50 -9.36 4.40 -9.92
CA ALA A 50 -10.11 3.17 -10.15
C ALA A 50 -9.66 2.06 -9.19
N LEU A 51 -8.36 1.82 -9.10
CA LEU A 51 -7.81 0.79 -8.22
C LEU A 51 -8.11 1.07 -6.73
N ALA A 52 -8.05 2.33 -6.31
CA ALA A 52 -8.38 2.73 -4.94
C ALA A 52 -9.87 2.58 -4.58
N GLN A 53 -10.76 2.48 -5.57
CA GLN A 53 -12.19 2.22 -5.34
C GLN A 53 -12.51 0.73 -5.21
N ASP A 54 -11.81 -0.10 -5.98
CA ASP A 54 -12.15 -1.51 -6.17
C ASP A 54 -11.31 -2.46 -5.30
N ALA A 55 -10.08 -2.07 -4.94
CA ALA A 55 -9.18 -2.93 -4.18
C ALA A 55 -9.04 -2.45 -2.72
N PRO A 56 -9.22 -3.34 -1.72
CA PRO A 56 -8.87 -3.02 -0.35
C PRO A 56 -7.35 -2.81 -0.23
N ALA A 57 -6.97 -1.81 0.55
CA ALA A 57 -5.57 -1.47 0.77
C ALA A 57 -5.27 -1.34 2.26
N TYR A 58 -4.03 -1.68 2.60
CA TYR A 58 -3.55 -1.70 3.97
C TYR A 58 -2.17 -1.05 4.04
N ALA A 59 -1.93 -0.31 5.11
CA ALA A 59 -0.62 0.18 5.52
C ALA A 59 0.01 -0.84 6.48
N LEU A 60 1.24 -1.25 6.19
CA LEU A 60 2.03 -2.22 6.94
C LEU A 60 3.13 -1.48 7.71
N SER A 61 3.12 -1.63 9.03
CA SER A 61 4.17 -1.13 9.92
C SER A 61 4.89 -2.31 10.59
N TYR A 62 6.22 -2.29 10.54
CA TYR A 62 7.09 -3.28 11.20
C TYR A 62 8.51 -2.70 11.39
N PRO A 63 9.36 -3.29 12.26
CA PRO A 63 10.67 -2.76 12.63
C PRO A 63 11.72 -2.66 11.52
N ARG A 64 11.44 -3.20 10.31
CA ARG A 64 12.42 -3.37 9.21
C ARG A 64 13.63 -4.25 9.55
N ASP A 65 13.48 -5.11 10.56
CA ASP A 65 14.39 -6.22 10.82
C ASP A 65 14.02 -7.41 9.93
N TYR A 66 14.99 -8.04 9.28
CA TYR A 66 14.74 -9.26 8.50
C TYR A 66 14.25 -10.43 9.35
N ALA A 67 14.58 -10.45 10.65
CA ALA A 67 14.14 -11.49 11.56
C ALA A 67 12.61 -11.55 11.73
N CYS A 68 11.89 -10.43 11.52
CA CYS A 68 10.42 -10.38 11.65
C CYS A 68 9.66 -10.64 10.33
N LEU A 69 10.35 -10.93 9.23
CA LEU A 69 9.67 -11.23 7.96
C LEU A 69 8.71 -12.44 8.02
N PRO A 70 8.97 -13.52 8.77
CA PRO A 70 8.00 -14.59 8.95
C PRO A 70 6.67 -14.07 9.56
N ASP A 71 6.75 -13.18 10.55
CA ASP A 71 5.58 -12.57 11.18
C ASP A 71 4.85 -11.62 10.23
N VAL A 72 5.60 -10.86 9.42
CA VAL A 72 5.03 -10.03 8.34
C VAL A 72 4.26 -10.89 7.34
N ALA A 73 4.85 -12.00 6.90
CA ALA A 73 4.19 -12.90 5.96
C ALA A 73 2.91 -13.52 6.56
N ALA A 74 2.96 -13.96 7.81
CA ALA A 74 1.80 -14.47 8.53
C ALA A 74 0.66 -13.43 8.61
N ALA A 75 0.99 -12.19 9.02
CA ALA A 75 0.00 -11.11 9.12
C ALA A 75 -0.65 -10.78 7.76
N ILE A 76 0.11 -10.81 6.66
CA ILE A 76 -0.41 -10.59 5.31
C ILE A 76 -1.36 -11.72 4.89
N LEU A 77 -0.96 -12.97 5.12
CA LEU A 77 -1.77 -14.14 4.77
C LEU A 77 -3.08 -14.17 5.55
N ASP A 78 -3.06 -13.83 6.84
CA ASP A 78 -4.27 -13.76 7.67
C ASP A 78 -5.28 -12.74 7.13
N ILE A 79 -4.83 -11.55 6.72
CA ILE A 79 -5.72 -10.54 6.12
C ILE A 79 -6.21 -11.00 4.75
N MET A 80 -5.36 -11.61 3.92
CA MET A 80 -5.79 -12.13 2.62
C MET A 80 -6.88 -13.20 2.76
N ALA A 81 -6.78 -14.06 3.77
CA ALA A 81 -7.82 -15.05 4.06
C ALA A 81 -9.16 -14.42 4.50
N GLN A 82 -9.12 -13.28 5.21
CA GLN A 82 -10.31 -12.55 5.64
C GLN A 82 -11.01 -11.78 4.50
N VAL A 83 -10.24 -11.29 3.53
CA VAL A 83 -10.74 -10.48 2.40
C VAL A 83 -11.21 -11.36 1.23
N GLY A 84 -10.69 -12.59 1.12
CA GLY A 84 -11.10 -13.56 0.11
C GLY A 84 -12.32 -14.42 0.46
N ALA A 85 -12.87 -14.26 1.67
CA ALA A 85 -14.11 -14.88 2.15
C ALA A 85 -15.31 -13.95 1.95
#